data_AF-A0A7Y1V4H7-F1
#
_entry.id   AF-A0A7Y1V4H7-F1
#
_cell.length_a   1.000
_cell.length_b   1.000
_cell.length_c   1.000
_cell.angle_alpha   90.00
_cell.angle_beta   90.00
_cell.angle_gamma   90.00
#
_symmetry.space_group_name_H-M   'P 1'
#
loop_
_entity.id
_entity.type
_entity.pdbx_description
1 polymer ?
#
loop_
_entity_poly.entity_id
_entity_poly.type
_entity_poly.pdbx_seq_one_letter_code
_entity_poly.pdbx_strand_id
1 'polypeptide(L)'
;LGPVPWRPYNEKYVQGRWRGIFDFDSGATLLDWGAHTVDLCQWANQSDDTMPIRYEPGENEIVAHYANGVKLVMHFLDTPFQHRPGWIQHLSTCPVRFVGDEGWVEVGDSGGIEVSSESLRKEVADMPKNVSGLGVEAHARDFFDAIKSRKATAANEQVMRNSHIACHAAAIAWMLGRDISIDPKTTSFINDHEAEILRTRPARAWED
;
A
#
# COMPACT_ATOMS: atom_id res chain seq x y z
N LEU A 1 -20.92 -12.41 -3.47
CA LEU A 1 -19.89 -13.14 -2.71
C LEU A 1 -19.12 -13.98 -3.73
N GLY A 2 -17.92 -13.56 -4.14
CA GLY A 2 -17.12 -14.27 -5.15
C GLY A 2 -16.54 -15.59 -4.59
N PRO A 3 -15.22 -15.76 -4.49
CA PRO A 3 -14.61 -17.01 -4.02
C PRO A 3 -14.80 -17.29 -2.51
N VAL A 4 -15.39 -16.38 -1.75
CA VAL A 4 -15.61 -16.51 -0.29
C VAL A 4 -16.62 -17.62 0.02
N PRO A 5 -16.45 -18.37 1.15
CA PRO A 5 -17.37 -19.43 1.56
C PRO A 5 -18.84 -18.98 1.62
N TRP A 6 -19.76 -19.94 1.53
CA TRP A 6 -21.19 -19.68 1.66
C TRP A 6 -21.52 -19.02 3.00
N ARG A 7 -22.36 -17.97 2.94
CA ARG A 7 -22.86 -17.23 4.10
C ARG A 7 -24.31 -16.81 3.85
N PRO A 8 -25.16 -16.70 4.88
CA PRO A 8 -26.48 -16.11 4.75
C PRO A 8 -26.40 -14.70 4.17
N TYR A 9 -27.43 -14.31 3.40
CA TYR A 9 -27.57 -12.94 2.94
C TYR A 9 -27.55 -11.97 4.13
N ASN A 10 -26.86 -10.85 3.97
CA ASN A 10 -26.82 -9.78 4.95
C ASN A 10 -26.88 -8.44 4.21
N GLU A 11 -28.02 -7.77 4.35
CA GLU A 11 -28.31 -6.49 3.69
C GLU A 11 -27.27 -5.40 4.02
N LYS A 12 -26.67 -5.44 5.22
CA LYS A 12 -25.65 -4.48 5.63
C LYS A 12 -24.43 -4.50 4.70
N TYR A 13 -24.04 -5.67 4.18
CA TYR A 13 -22.91 -5.77 3.25
C TYR A 13 -23.20 -5.04 1.93
N VAL A 14 -24.42 -5.17 1.42
CA VAL A 14 -24.87 -4.52 0.17
C VAL A 14 -25.02 -3.02 0.35
N GLN A 15 -25.41 -2.58 1.56
CA GLN A 15 -25.46 -1.17 1.95
C GLN A 15 -24.08 -0.56 2.27
N GLY A 16 -22.99 -1.17 1.80
CA GLY A 16 -21.63 -0.63 1.94
C GLY A 16 -20.95 -0.90 3.28
N ARG A 17 -21.55 -1.67 4.19
CA ARG A 17 -20.95 -2.01 5.50
C ARG A 17 -20.13 -3.31 5.44
N TRP A 18 -19.39 -3.50 4.36
CA TRP A 18 -18.50 -4.65 4.17
C TRP A 18 -17.07 -4.38 4.68
N ARG A 19 -16.65 -3.12 4.78
CA ARG A 19 -15.39 -2.73 5.45
C ARG A 19 -15.42 -3.13 6.93
N GLY A 20 -14.28 -3.53 7.47
CA GLY A 20 -14.15 -4.12 8.81
C GLY A 20 -14.58 -5.58 8.93
N ILE A 21 -15.16 -6.17 7.87
CA ILE A 21 -15.50 -7.59 7.86
C ILE A 21 -14.30 -8.36 7.29
N PHE A 22 -13.62 -9.13 8.14
CA PHE A 22 -12.35 -9.82 7.83
C PHE A 22 -12.27 -10.56 6.48
N ASP A 23 -13.36 -11.15 6.01
CA ASP A 23 -13.44 -11.88 4.74
C ASP A 23 -13.61 -10.99 3.50
N PHE A 24 -14.11 -9.77 3.67
CA PHE A 24 -14.36 -8.81 2.59
C PHE A 24 -13.39 -7.65 2.61
N ASP A 25 -12.82 -7.40 3.78
CA ASP A 25 -11.90 -6.33 4.01
C ASP A 25 -10.48 -6.70 3.59
N SER A 26 -9.74 -5.65 3.34
CA SER A 26 -8.44 -5.60 2.72
C SER A 26 -7.35 -5.78 3.79
N GLY A 27 -7.08 -7.03 4.21
CA GLY A 27 -5.95 -7.36 5.09
C GLY A 27 -5.88 -6.49 6.36
N ALA A 28 -6.88 -6.65 7.25
CA ALA A 28 -7.03 -5.83 8.46
C ALA A 28 -7.21 -4.32 8.19
N THR A 29 -7.88 -3.94 7.09
CA THR A 29 -8.08 -2.54 6.63
C THR A 29 -6.80 -1.86 6.13
N LEU A 30 -5.63 -2.47 6.33
CA LEU A 30 -4.35 -1.89 5.93
C LEU A 30 -4.24 -1.79 4.42
N LEU A 31 -4.69 -2.80 3.68
CA LEU A 31 -4.49 -2.89 2.24
C LEU A 31 -5.33 -1.88 1.45
N ASP A 32 -6.53 -1.51 1.93
CA ASP A 32 -7.42 -0.53 1.25
C ASP A 32 -6.56 0.70 0.93
N TRP A 33 -5.89 1.24 1.95
CA TRP A 33 -5.16 2.50 1.87
C TRP A 33 -3.66 2.31 1.64
N GLY A 34 -3.09 1.25 2.22
CA GLY A 34 -1.68 0.92 2.11
C GLY A 34 -1.26 0.68 0.66
N ALA A 35 -2.09 0.04 -0.18
CA ALA A 35 -1.71 -0.20 -1.58
C ALA A 35 -1.47 1.11 -2.36
N HIS A 36 -2.18 2.19 -2.05
CA HIS A 36 -1.98 3.49 -2.69
C HIS A 36 -0.62 4.12 -2.34
N THR A 37 -0.23 4.04 -1.07
CA THR A 37 0.99 4.70 -0.57
C THR A 37 2.23 3.83 -0.73
N VAL A 38 2.10 2.51 -0.54
CA VAL A 38 3.19 1.54 -0.73
C VAL A 38 3.64 1.50 -2.19
N ASP A 39 2.70 1.62 -3.14
CA ASP A 39 3.02 1.72 -4.57
C ASP A 39 3.97 2.89 -4.87
N LEU A 40 3.62 4.09 -4.41
CA LEU A 40 4.46 5.29 -4.59
C LEU A 40 5.83 5.15 -3.91
N CYS A 41 5.87 4.54 -2.72
CA CYS A 41 7.11 4.25 -2.02
C CYS A 41 7.99 3.24 -2.78
N GLN A 42 7.38 2.19 -3.35
CA GLN A 42 8.10 1.19 -4.15
C GLN A 42 8.66 1.80 -5.43
N TRP A 43 7.86 2.62 -6.12
CA TRP A 43 8.27 3.33 -7.32
C TRP A 43 9.47 4.25 -7.05
N ALA A 44 9.40 5.06 -5.99
CA ALA A 44 10.51 5.94 -5.60
C ALA A 44 11.79 5.18 -5.22
N ASN A 45 11.64 3.99 -4.61
CA ASN A 45 12.75 3.10 -4.26
C ASN A 45 13.22 2.22 -5.44
N GLN A 46 12.63 2.38 -6.64
CA GLN A 46 12.91 1.54 -7.82
C GLN A 46 12.75 0.04 -7.53
N SER A 47 11.68 -0.31 -6.83
CA SER A 47 11.40 -1.67 -6.34
C SER A 47 10.08 -2.24 -6.83
N ASP A 48 9.54 -1.68 -7.90
CA ASP A 48 8.27 -2.10 -8.53
C ASP A 48 8.22 -3.57 -8.95
N ASP A 49 9.38 -4.17 -9.26
CA ASP A 49 9.53 -5.57 -9.66
C ASP A 49 9.76 -6.54 -8.49
N THR A 50 9.83 -6.03 -7.25
CA THR A 50 10.09 -6.79 -6.03
C THR A 50 9.21 -6.29 -4.88
N MET A 51 9.50 -6.72 -3.65
CA MET A 51 8.81 -6.30 -2.43
C MET A 51 9.75 -6.42 -1.22
N PRO A 52 9.40 -5.86 -0.05
CA PRO A 52 10.19 -6.06 1.17
C PRO A 52 10.33 -7.54 1.54
N ILE A 53 11.45 -7.88 2.18
CA ILE A 53 11.82 -9.26 2.53
C ILE A 53 11.56 -9.60 4.01
N ARG A 54 11.37 -8.58 4.86
CA ARG A 54 11.11 -8.73 6.29
C ARG A 54 10.16 -7.64 6.78
N TYR A 55 9.30 -7.99 7.72
CA TYR A 55 8.29 -7.12 8.32
C TYR A 55 8.36 -7.22 9.84
N GLU A 56 8.46 -6.09 10.51
CA GLU A 56 8.53 -5.93 11.96
C GLU A 56 7.29 -5.15 12.43
N PRO A 57 6.28 -5.81 13.02
CA PRO A 57 5.09 -5.14 13.50
C PRO A 57 5.36 -4.44 14.85
N GLY A 58 4.95 -3.18 14.96
CA GLY A 58 4.93 -2.41 16.20
C GLY A 58 3.51 -2.04 16.63
N GLU A 59 3.42 -1.21 17.66
CA GLU A 59 2.14 -0.75 18.23
C GLU A 59 1.34 0.11 17.24
N ASN A 60 2.01 1.08 16.59
CA ASN A 60 1.38 2.09 15.72
C ASN A 60 1.99 2.14 14.30
N GLU A 61 2.93 1.23 14.01
CA GLU A 61 3.59 1.16 12.72
C GLU A 61 4.05 -0.26 12.41
N ILE A 62 4.23 -0.58 11.13
CA ILE A 62 4.94 -1.77 10.66
C ILE A 62 6.15 -1.31 9.86
N VAL A 63 7.33 -1.78 10.23
CA VAL A 63 8.56 -1.49 9.50
C VAL A 63 8.88 -2.68 8.59
N ALA A 64 8.90 -2.43 7.29
CA ALA A 64 9.28 -3.41 6.28
C ALA A 64 10.66 -3.06 5.69
N HIS A 65 11.43 -4.09 5.36
CA HIS A 65 12.82 -3.96 4.93
C HIS A 65 13.00 -4.51 3.53
N TYR A 66 13.48 -3.69 2.60
CA TYR A 66 13.93 -4.15 1.29
C TYR A 66 15.33 -4.75 1.36
N ALA A 67 15.66 -5.62 0.41
CA ALA A 67 16.99 -6.22 0.31
C ALA A 67 18.11 -5.19 0.06
N ASN A 68 17.78 -4.03 -0.52
CA ASN A 68 18.71 -2.92 -0.76
C ASN A 68 18.99 -2.07 0.51
N GLY A 69 18.38 -2.41 1.65
CA GLY A 69 18.56 -1.71 2.93
C GLY A 69 17.57 -0.57 3.18
N VAL A 70 16.75 -0.19 2.21
CA VAL A 70 15.69 0.81 2.39
C VAL A 70 14.58 0.25 3.28
N LYS A 71 14.02 1.12 4.12
CA LYS A 71 12.87 0.81 4.98
C LYS A 71 11.60 1.42 4.41
N LEU A 72 10.53 0.65 4.40
CA LEU A 72 9.17 1.13 4.23
C LEU A 72 8.51 1.14 5.62
N VAL A 73 8.11 2.32 6.10
CA VAL A 73 7.45 2.47 7.40
C VAL A 73 5.97 2.77 7.18
N MET A 74 5.11 1.83 7.56
CA MET A 74 3.66 1.94 7.43
C MET A 74 3.07 2.36 8.77
N HIS A 75 2.85 3.66 8.96
CA HIS A 75 2.16 4.17 10.14
C HIS A 75 0.64 4.01 10.01
N PHE A 76 -0.02 3.69 11.12
CA PHE A 76 -1.47 3.61 11.18
C PHE A 76 -2.00 4.22 12.47
N LEU A 77 -3.32 4.40 12.53
CA LEU A 77 -4.04 4.99 13.66
C LEU A 77 -5.07 3.99 14.16
N ASP A 78 -5.35 4.01 15.46
CA ASP A 78 -6.45 3.22 16.06
C ASP A 78 -7.79 3.49 15.38
N THR A 79 -8.02 4.74 15.00
CA THR A 79 -9.18 5.14 14.20
C THR A 79 -8.71 5.76 12.88
N PRO A 80 -9.09 5.17 11.73
CA PRO A 80 -8.74 5.71 10.42
C PRO A 80 -9.18 7.17 10.24
N PHE A 81 -8.44 7.90 9.41
CA PHE A 81 -8.73 9.28 9.01
C PHE A 81 -8.74 10.33 10.12
N GLN A 82 -8.27 10.00 11.33
CA GLN A 82 -8.02 11.01 12.36
C GLN A 82 -6.75 11.82 12.07
N HIS A 83 -6.48 12.80 12.92
CA HIS A 83 -5.25 13.58 12.89
C HIS A 83 -4.03 12.67 13.00
N ARG A 84 -3.08 12.81 12.08
CA ARG A 84 -1.84 12.00 12.03
C ARG A 84 -0.67 12.76 12.69
N PRO A 85 -0.26 12.43 13.93
CA PRO A 85 0.85 13.14 14.58
C PRO A 85 2.13 13.02 13.76
N GLY A 86 2.87 14.13 13.61
CA GLY A 86 4.13 14.16 12.85
C GLY A 86 3.97 14.21 11.32
N TRP A 87 2.74 14.19 10.80
CA TRP A 87 2.43 14.31 9.37
C TRP A 87 1.81 15.67 9.03
N ILE A 88 1.91 16.08 7.77
CA ILE A 88 1.36 17.35 7.30
C ILE A 88 -0.09 17.15 6.88
N GLN A 89 -1.01 17.80 7.59
CA GLN A 89 -2.43 17.49 7.46
C GLN A 89 -3.04 17.99 6.14
N HIS A 90 -2.53 19.10 5.57
CA HIS A 90 -3.06 19.62 4.30
C HIS A 90 -2.66 18.80 3.06
N LEU A 91 -1.84 17.77 3.24
CA LEU A 91 -1.51 16.80 2.19
C LEU A 91 -2.58 15.71 1.99
N SER A 92 -3.74 15.85 2.66
CA SER A 92 -4.96 15.02 2.48
C SER A 92 -4.84 13.60 3.07
N THR A 93 -5.39 12.56 2.44
CA THR A 93 -5.69 11.26 3.05
C THR A 93 -4.62 10.21 2.85
N CYS A 94 -3.78 10.37 1.82
CA CYS A 94 -2.75 9.40 1.43
C CYS A 94 -1.36 10.06 1.35
N PRO A 95 -0.84 10.67 2.45
CA PRO A 95 0.49 11.24 2.40
C PRO A 95 1.57 10.15 2.37
N VAL A 96 2.66 10.42 1.66
CA VAL A 96 3.89 9.63 1.68
C VAL A 96 5.07 10.56 1.95
N ARG A 97 6.04 10.09 2.75
CA ARG A 97 7.27 10.83 3.06
C ARG A 97 8.48 10.00 2.65
N PHE A 98 9.33 10.59 1.83
CA PHE A 98 10.63 10.06 1.44
C PHE A 98 11.69 10.71 2.32
N VAL A 99 12.53 9.91 2.99
CA VAL A 99 13.54 10.39 3.94
C VAL A 99 14.92 9.93 3.48
N GLY A 100 15.82 10.90 3.30
CA GLY A 100 17.23 10.71 2.96
C GLY A 100 18.15 11.35 4.00
N ASP A 101 19.44 11.35 3.70
CA ASP A 101 20.50 11.98 4.49
C ASP A 101 20.44 13.52 4.49
N GLU A 102 19.99 14.12 3.39
CA GLU A 102 19.85 15.58 3.24
C GLU A 102 18.49 16.15 3.68
N GLY A 103 17.55 15.30 4.07
CA GLY A 103 16.22 15.73 4.51
C GLY A 103 15.08 14.81 4.11
N TRP A 104 13.88 15.37 4.05
CA TRP A 104 12.69 14.65 3.61
C TRP A 104 11.84 15.47 2.65
N VAL A 105 11.10 14.74 1.81
CA VAL A 105 10.04 15.26 0.93
C VAL A 105 8.75 14.53 1.29
N GLU A 106 7.68 15.28 1.57
CA GLU A 106 6.34 14.75 1.81
C GLU A 106 5.39 15.24 0.74
N VAL A 107 4.63 14.31 0.18
CA VAL A 107 3.60 14.58 -0.84
C VAL A 107 2.31 13.88 -0.46
N GLY A 108 1.21 14.26 -1.07
CA GLY A 108 -0.07 13.59 -0.87
C GLY A 108 -1.10 13.92 -1.94
N ASP A 109 -2.29 13.36 -1.80
CA ASP A 109 -3.37 13.41 -2.78
C ASP A 109 -3.94 14.80 -3.03
N SER A 110 -3.65 15.80 -2.17
CA SER A 110 -3.96 17.20 -2.45
C SER A 110 -3.09 17.84 -3.54
N GLY A 111 -2.01 17.17 -3.96
CA GLY A 111 -1.05 17.69 -4.94
C GLY A 111 -0.03 18.67 -4.36
N GLY A 112 0.03 18.78 -3.03
CA GLY A 112 1.05 19.55 -2.32
C GLY A 112 2.38 18.80 -2.25
N ILE A 113 3.48 19.56 -2.20
CA ILE A 113 4.84 19.07 -1.98
C ILE A 113 5.43 19.90 -0.84
N GLU A 114 5.83 19.22 0.23
CA GLU A 114 6.49 19.83 1.38
C GLU A 114 7.86 19.21 1.59
N VAL A 115 8.80 20.01 2.06
CA VAL A 115 10.21 19.61 2.17
C VAL A 115 10.84 20.14 3.44
N SER A 116 11.85 19.43 3.94
CA SER A 116 12.49 19.73 5.22
C SER A 116 13.55 20.84 5.16
N SER A 117 14.03 21.21 3.98
CA SER A 117 15.14 22.15 3.82
C SER A 117 14.93 23.14 2.68
N GLU A 118 15.60 24.29 2.77
CA GLU A 118 15.56 25.31 1.71
C GLU A 118 16.25 24.85 0.42
N SER A 119 17.25 23.94 0.53
CA SER A 119 17.89 23.34 -0.64
C SER A 119 16.88 22.54 -1.46
N LEU A 120 16.19 21.60 -0.80
CA LEU A 120 15.13 20.81 -1.42
C LEU A 120 13.99 21.70 -1.95
N ARG A 121 13.67 22.79 -1.25
CA ARG A 121 12.63 23.75 -1.69
C ARG A 121 12.97 24.40 -3.03
N LYS A 122 14.26 24.68 -3.28
CA LYS A 122 14.72 25.21 -4.57
C LYS A 122 14.65 24.17 -5.68
N GLU A 123 14.95 22.91 -5.38
CA GLU A 123 14.90 21.82 -6.37
C GLU A 123 13.47 21.54 -6.87
N VAL A 124 12.48 21.65 -5.98
CA VAL A 124 11.07 21.44 -6.35
C VAL A 124 10.33 22.71 -6.79
N ALA A 125 11.03 23.85 -6.88
CA ALA A 125 10.39 25.15 -7.11
C ALA A 125 9.62 25.24 -8.44
N ASP A 126 10.15 24.58 -9.47
CA ASP A 126 9.60 24.58 -10.84
C ASP A 126 8.61 23.43 -11.09
N MET A 127 8.37 22.57 -10.10
CA MET A 127 7.41 21.48 -10.24
C MET A 127 5.96 22.02 -10.33
N PRO A 128 5.08 21.35 -11.09
CA PRO A 128 3.67 21.69 -11.12
C PRO A 128 3.05 21.71 -9.72
N LYS A 129 2.38 22.81 -9.37
CA LYS A 129 1.73 22.97 -8.06
C LYS A 129 0.27 22.53 -8.12
N ASN A 130 -0.20 21.87 -7.07
CA ASN A 130 -1.61 21.50 -6.88
C ASN A 130 -2.17 20.56 -7.97
N VAL A 131 -1.34 19.67 -8.51
CA VAL A 131 -1.84 18.57 -9.35
C VAL A 131 -2.47 17.55 -8.42
N SER A 132 -3.80 17.58 -8.33
CA SER A 132 -4.56 16.66 -7.47
C SER A 132 -4.23 15.21 -7.83
N GLY A 133 -3.83 14.43 -6.81
CA GLY A 133 -3.64 12.98 -6.95
C GLY A 133 -4.96 12.22 -7.12
N LEU A 134 -6.10 12.90 -6.95
CA LEU A 134 -7.44 12.35 -7.19
C LEU A 134 -7.92 12.53 -8.64
N GLY A 135 -7.14 13.23 -9.48
CA GLY A 135 -7.46 13.44 -10.89
C GLY A 135 -7.40 12.12 -11.67
N VAL A 136 -8.54 11.69 -12.21
CA VAL A 136 -8.64 10.45 -13.01
C VAL A 136 -8.15 10.64 -14.44
N GLU A 137 -7.99 11.88 -14.89
CA GLU A 137 -7.66 12.26 -16.26
C GLU A 137 -6.28 11.73 -16.68
N ALA A 138 -5.29 11.81 -15.78
CA ALA A 138 -3.94 11.32 -16.03
C ALA A 138 -3.93 9.79 -16.15
N HIS A 139 -4.63 9.08 -15.27
CA HIS A 139 -4.77 7.62 -15.35
C HIS A 139 -5.49 7.18 -16.63
N ALA A 140 -6.59 7.86 -17.00
CA ALA A 140 -7.29 7.56 -18.23
C ALA A 140 -6.41 7.83 -19.47
N ARG A 141 -5.62 8.92 -19.45
CA ARG A 141 -4.66 9.23 -20.52
C ARG A 141 -3.61 8.14 -20.65
N ASP A 142 -2.96 7.76 -19.55
CA ASP A 142 -1.95 6.70 -19.50
C ASP A 142 -2.48 5.39 -20.07
N PHE A 143 -3.71 4.99 -19.68
CA PHE A 143 -4.35 3.80 -20.22
C PHE A 143 -4.54 3.83 -21.75
N PHE A 144 -5.01 4.95 -22.31
CA PHE A 144 -5.17 5.07 -23.76
C PHE A 144 -3.83 5.11 -24.51
N ASP A 145 -2.80 5.71 -23.90
CA ASP A 145 -1.46 5.77 -24.48
C ASP A 145 -0.78 4.40 -24.44
N ALA A 146 -0.99 3.63 -23.37
CA ALA A 146 -0.60 2.22 -23.26
C ALA A 146 -1.24 1.35 -24.35
N ILE A 147 -2.54 1.50 -24.61
CA ILE A 147 -3.24 0.80 -25.71
C ILE A 147 -2.60 1.12 -27.06
N LYS A 148 -2.39 2.41 -27.36
CA LYS A 148 -1.84 2.85 -28.65
C LYS A 148 -0.40 2.38 -28.86
N SER A 149 0.43 2.51 -27.82
CA SER A 149 1.85 2.19 -27.87
C SER A 149 2.15 0.71 -27.65
N ARG A 150 1.17 -0.07 -27.17
CA ARG A 150 1.32 -1.46 -26.70
C ARG A 150 2.36 -1.60 -25.59
N LYS A 151 2.43 -0.62 -24.71
CA LYS A 151 3.25 -0.65 -23.50
C LYS A 151 2.37 -0.85 -22.27
N ALA A 152 2.98 -1.27 -21.16
CA ALA A 152 2.30 -1.33 -19.88
C ALA A 152 1.95 0.10 -19.40
N THR A 153 0.86 0.20 -18.62
CA THR A 153 0.54 1.42 -17.86
C THR A 153 1.58 1.66 -16.77
N ALA A 154 1.63 2.89 -16.25
CA ALA A 154 2.51 3.26 -15.16
C ALA A 154 2.27 2.37 -13.93
N ALA A 155 1.01 2.24 -13.49
CA ALA A 155 0.57 1.30 -12.47
C ALA A 155 -0.05 0.07 -13.13
N ASN A 156 0.78 -0.86 -13.60
CA ASN A 156 0.33 -2.11 -14.24
C ASN A 156 0.11 -3.25 -13.24
N GLU A 157 -0.34 -4.40 -13.72
CA GLU A 157 -0.70 -5.54 -12.89
C GLU A 157 0.46 -6.10 -12.06
N GLN A 158 1.69 -6.04 -12.58
CA GLN A 158 2.86 -6.56 -11.88
C GLN A 158 3.27 -5.64 -10.73
N VAL A 159 3.28 -4.33 -11.00
CA VAL A 159 3.53 -3.27 -10.01
C VAL A 159 2.52 -3.39 -8.86
N MET A 160 1.23 -3.35 -9.20
CA MET A 160 0.18 -3.38 -8.18
C MET A 160 0.13 -4.71 -7.44
N ARG A 161 0.43 -5.84 -8.09
CA ARG A 161 0.52 -7.14 -7.40
C ARG A 161 1.57 -7.10 -6.29
N ASN A 162 2.76 -6.58 -6.58
CA ASN A 162 3.83 -6.52 -5.59
C ASN A 162 3.47 -5.58 -4.42
N SER A 163 2.90 -4.41 -4.71
CA SER A 163 2.37 -3.48 -3.69
C SER A 163 1.32 -4.15 -2.80
N HIS A 164 0.42 -4.95 -3.38
CA HIS A 164 -0.61 -5.68 -2.63
C HIS A 164 -0.02 -6.79 -1.76
N ILE A 165 0.93 -7.57 -2.28
CA ILE A 165 1.57 -8.62 -1.48
C ILE A 165 2.34 -8.01 -0.31
N ALA A 166 3.01 -6.87 -0.53
CA ALA A 166 3.72 -6.18 0.54
C ALA A 166 2.78 -5.76 1.69
N CYS A 167 1.63 -5.18 1.37
CA CYS A 167 0.59 -4.84 2.35
C CYS A 167 0.00 -6.07 3.04
N HIS A 168 -0.24 -7.16 2.31
CA HIS A 168 -0.74 -8.41 2.90
C HIS A 168 0.28 -9.03 3.87
N ALA A 169 1.57 -9.03 3.53
CA ALA A 169 2.62 -9.49 4.42
C ALA A 169 2.70 -8.62 5.68
N ALA A 170 2.60 -7.29 5.54
CA ALA A 170 2.55 -6.37 6.67
C ALA A 170 1.35 -6.66 7.60
N ALA A 171 0.15 -6.87 7.03
CA ALA A 171 -1.04 -7.21 7.79
C ALA A 171 -0.90 -8.55 8.52
N ILE A 172 -0.31 -9.56 7.87
CA ILE A 172 -0.05 -10.87 8.50
C ILE A 172 0.93 -10.72 9.67
N ALA A 173 2.01 -9.94 9.50
CA ALA A 173 2.97 -9.70 10.58
C ALA A 173 2.27 -9.08 11.79
N TRP A 174 1.44 -8.05 11.55
CA TRP A 174 0.67 -7.38 12.59
C TRP A 174 -0.34 -8.32 13.28
N MET A 175 -1.09 -9.11 12.50
CA MET A 175 -2.05 -10.08 13.05
C MET A 175 -1.40 -11.13 13.93
N LEU A 176 -0.18 -11.57 13.59
CA LEU A 176 0.58 -12.55 14.35
C LEU A 176 1.37 -11.93 15.52
N GLY A 177 1.51 -10.59 15.54
CA GLY A 177 2.23 -9.85 16.57
C GLY A 177 3.72 -10.17 16.64
N ARG A 178 4.33 -10.55 15.51
CA ARG A 178 5.75 -10.95 15.44
C ARG A 178 6.36 -10.70 14.07
N ASP A 179 7.68 -10.62 14.04
CA ASP A 179 8.45 -10.52 12.81
C ASP A 179 8.19 -11.72 11.89
N ILE A 180 8.10 -11.43 10.59
CA ILE A 180 8.03 -12.46 9.54
C ILE A 180 8.98 -12.10 8.40
N SER A 181 9.41 -13.12 7.66
CA SER A 181 10.24 -12.98 6.45
C SER A 181 9.58 -13.66 5.28
N ILE A 182 9.65 -13.05 4.11
CA ILE A 182 9.01 -13.51 2.88
C ILE A 182 10.03 -13.52 1.75
N ASP A 183 10.00 -14.55 0.92
CA ASP A 183 10.80 -14.59 -0.30
C ASP A 183 10.06 -13.84 -1.43
N PRO A 184 10.60 -12.73 -1.97
CA PRO A 184 9.95 -11.94 -3.01
C PRO A 184 9.75 -12.71 -4.32
N LYS A 185 10.55 -13.76 -4.57
CA LYS A 185 10.47 -14.55 -5.80
C LYS A 185 9.34 -15.57 -5.76
N THR A 186 9.17 -16.25 -4.64
CA THR A 186 8.15 -17.30 -4.47
C THR A 186 6.89 -16.80 -3.75
N THR A 187 6.96 -15.60 -3.17
CA THR A 187 5.92 -14.97 -2.33
C THR A 187 5.52 -15.82 -1.11
N SER A 188 6.43 -16.68 -0.65
CA SER A 188 6.21 -17.63 0.45
C SER A 188 6.91 -17.17 1.73
N PHE A 189 6.32 -17.46 2.88
CA PHE A 189 6.92 -17.09 4.16
C PHE A 189 8.01 -18.10 4.55
N ILE A 190 9.17 -17.58 4.97
CA ILE A 190 10.37 -18.39 5.21
C ILE A 190 10.30 -19.00 6.61
N ASN A 191 10.28 -20.33 6.70
CA ASN A 191 10.23 -21.09 7.96
C ASN A 191 9.05 -20.71 8.87
N ASP A 192 7.92 -20.29 8.29
CA ASP A 192 6.77 -19.79 9.04
C ASP A 192 5.46 -20.39 8.51
N HIS A 193 5.13 -21.57 9.05
CA HIS A 193 3.95 -22.32 8.64
C HIS A 193 2.62 -21.58 8.95
N GLU A 194 2.59 -20.81 10.02
CA GLU A 194 1.39 -20.08 10.43
C GLU A 194 1.11 -18.91 9.48
N ALA A 195 2.13 -18.11 9.15
CA ALA A 195 2.00 -17.06 8.14
C ALA A 195 1.68 -17.63 6.75
N GLU A 196 2.26 -18.78 6.42
CA GLU A 196 2.03 -19.48 5.15
C GLU A 196 0.56 -19.88 4.95
N ILE A 197 -0.09 -20.39 6.00
CA ILE A 197 -1.54 -20.69 5.96
C ILE A 197 -2.36 -19.43 5.65
N LEU A 198 -1.96 -18.27 6.19
CA LEU A 198 -2.68 -17.01 6.03
C LEU A 198 -2.56 -16.39 4.63
N ARG A 199 -1.71 -16.92 3.74
CA ARG A 199 -1.63 -16.51 2.33
C ARG A 199 -2.91 -16.79 1.56
N THR A 200 -3.70 -17.75 2.03
CA THR A 200 -4.91 -18.19 1.35
C THR A 200 -6.09 -18.15 2.30
N ARG A 201 -7.29 -18.08 1.74
CA ARG A 201 -8.54 -18.26 2.49
C ARG A 201 -9.28 -19.48 1.96
N PRO A 202 -10.05 -20.17 2.81
CA PRO A 202 -10.94 -21.23 2.35
C PRO A 202 -11.82 -20.69 1.21
N ALA A 203 -11.78 -21.34 0.06
CA ALA A 203 -12.63 -20.99 -1.06
C ALA A 203 -14.01 -21.64 -0.90
N ARG A 204 -15.02 -21.07 -1.55
CA ARG A 204 -16.30 -21.73 -1.76
C ARG A 204 -16.07 -23.04 -2.50
N ALA A 205 -16.57 -24.15 -1.95
CA ALA A 205 -16.82 -25.35 -2.73
C ALA A 205 -18.00 -25.09 -3.66
N TRP A 206 -17.73 -25.00 -4.96
CA TRP A 206 -18.77 -25.04 -5.97
C TRP A 206 -19.13 -26.52 -6.14
N GLU A 207 -20.38 -26.89 -5.88
CA GLU A 207 -20.89 -28.19 -6.31
C GLU A 207 -21.11 -28.11 -7.83
N ASP A 208 -20.52 -29.05 -8.57
CA ASP A 208 -20.73 -29.24 -10.01
C ASP A 208 -22.13 -29.83 -10.30
#